data_AF-Q9R7Z8-F1
#
_entry.id   AF-Q9R7Z8-F1
#
_cell.length_a   1.000
_cell.length_b   1.000
_cell.length_c   1.000
_cell.angle_alpha   90.00
_cell.angle_beta   90.00
_cell.angle_gamma   90.00
#
_symmetry.space_group_name_H-M   'P 1'
#
loop_
_entity.id
_entity.type
_entity.pdbx_description
1 polymer ?
#
loop_
_entity_poly.entity_id
_entity_poly.type
_entity_poly.pdbx_seq_one_letter_code
_entity_poly.pdbx_strand_id
1 'polypeptide(L)'
;MFTQLKRYELAVSRGDQPVLQELLQLLEPYNAQIRYLAIVNFTGESANSNIRLINENKQQLLYFFAAILLMLILLSYMTYRSADYQQFLAWHDPLTRLKNRNFIVKKLKKRRRNQQEPIALILFDLNRFKELNDTMGFAFGDSC
;
A
#
# COMPACT_ATOMS: atom_id res chain seq x y z
N MET A 1 -40.02 -37.71 5.91
CA MET A 1 -39.32 -37.18 7.11
C MET A 1 -39.13 -35.67 7.03
N PHE A 2 -38.53 -35.11 5.97
CA PHE A 2 -38.32 -33.65 5.81
C PHE A 2 -39.62 -32.81 5.88
N THR A 3 -40.72 -33.33 5.32
CA THR A 3 -42.05 -32.68 5.35
C THR A 3 -42.68 -32.62 6.75
N GLN A 4 -42.34 -33.57 7.64
CA GLN A 4 -42.85 -33.58 9.01
C GLN A 4 -42.08 -32.59 9.90
N LEU A 5 -40.75 -32.47 9.72
CA LEU A 5 -39.93 -31.49 10.44
C LEU A 5 -40.33 -30.04 10.13
N LYS A 6 -40.71 -29.74 8.89
CA LYS A 6 -41.17 -28.41 8.46
C LYS A 6 -42.42 -27.93 9.23
N ARG A 7 -43.24 -28.85 9.75
CA ARG A 7 -44.43 -28.53 10.57
C ARG A 7 -44.05 -27.89 11.92
N TYR A 8 -42.87 -28.20 12.44
CA TYR A 8 -42.41 -27.73 13.75
C TYR A 8 -41.48 -26.49 13.66
N GLU A 9 -41.12 -26.03 12.46
CA GLU A 9 -40.22 -24.89 12.21
C GLU A 9 -40.74 -23.59 12.86
N LEU A 10 -42.03 -23.29 12.66
CA LEU A 10 -42.71 -22.14 13.28
C LEU A 10 -42.81 -22.24 14.81
N ALA A 11 -42.93 -23.45 15.35
CA ALA A 11 -43.01 -23.69 16.79
C ALA A 11 -41.65 -23.53 17.48
N VAL A 12 -40.56 -23.95 16.81
CA VAL A 12 -39.18 -23.72 17.26
C VAL A 12 -38.86 -22.22 17.33
N SER A 13 -39.24 -21.44 16.31
CA SER A 13 -39.00 -19.98 16.30
C SER A 13 -39.82 -19.21 17.33
N ARG A 14 -41.00 -19.72 17.72
CA ARG A 14 -41.92 -19.07 18.68
C ARG A 14 -41.79 -19.59 20.12
N GLY A 15 -41.03 -20.67 20.35
CA GLY A 15 -40.83 -21.26 21.67
C GLY A 15 -42.07 -21.99 22.24
N ASP A 16 -42.91 -22.56 21.37
CA ASP A 16 -44.15 -23.24 21.76
C ASP A 16 -43.88 -24.60 22.43
N GLN A 17 -43.83 -24.58 23.77
CA GLN A 17 -43.41 -25.69 24.64
C GLN A 17 -44.11 -27.05 24.38
N PRO A 18 -45.45 -27.15 24.27
CA PRO A 18 -46.11 -28.43 24.03
C PRO A 18 -45.77 -29.03 22.65
N VAL A 19 -45.66 -28.20 21.62
CA VAL A 19 -45.30 -28.64 20.26
C VAL A 19 -43.82 -29.01 20.17
N LEU A 20 -42.97 -28.32 20.94
CA LEU A 20 -41.56 -28.67 21.14
C LEU A 20 -41.40 -30.03 21.85
N GLN A 21 -42.24 -30.35 22.84
CA GLN A 21 -42.21 -31.66 23.51
C GLN A 21 -42.58 -32.81 22.56
N GLU A 22 -43.58 -32.61 21.70
CA GLU A 22 -43.94 -33.60 20.67
C GLU A 22 -42.78 -33.83 19.69
N LEU A 23 -42.12 -32.75 19.26
CA LEU A 23 -40.92 -32.84 18.43
C LEU A 23 -39.77 -33.57 19.14
N LEU A 24 -39.53 -33.27 20.42
CA LEU A 24 -38.48 -33.94 21.21
C LEU A 24 -38.76 -35.45 21.30
N GLN A 25 -39.99 -35.86 21.59
CA GLN A 25 -40.37 -37.28 21.61
C GLN A 25 -40.19 -37.96 20.25
N LEU A 26 -40.49 -37.27 19.15
CA LEU A 26 -40.28 -37.79 17.80
C LEU A 26 -38.79 -37.94 17.44
N LEU A 27 -37.94 -37.09 18.03
CA LEU A 27 -36.49 -37.12 17.82
C LEU A 27 -35.74 -38.01 18.81
N GLU A 28 -36.35 -38.43 19.92
CA GLU A 28 -35.74 -39.29 20.95
C GLU A 28 -34.97 -40.49 20.38
N PRO A 29 -35.52 -41.28 19.43
CA PRO A 29 -34.80 -42.43 18.86
C PRO A 29 -33.54 -42.05 18.08
N TYR A 30 -33.47 -40.80 17.59
CA TYR A 30 -32.40 -40.27 16.77
C TYR A 30 -31.42 -39.39 17.55
N ASN A 31 -31.70 -39.09 18.82
CA ASN A 31 -30.88 -38.19 19.66
C ASN A 31 -29.39 -38.56 19.64
N ALA A 32 -29.06 -39.85 19.70
CA ALA A 32 -27.67 -40.31 19.61
C ALA A 32 -27.01 -39.99 18.27
N GLN A 33 -27.73 -40.18 17.16
CA GLN A 33 -27.23 -39.88 15.81
C GLN A 33 -27.10 -38.37 15.59
N ILE A 34 -28.09 -37.59 16.05
CA ILE A 34 -28.07 -36.12 15.99
C ILE A 34 -26.87 -35.58 16.79
N ARG A 35 -26.67 -36.09 18.01
CA ARG A 35 -25.53 -35.70 18.86
C ARG A 35 -24.19 -36.07 18.21
N TYR A 36 -24.09 -37.26 17.62
CA TYR A 36 -22.89 -37.67 16.90
C TYR A 36 -22.60 -36.76 15.70
N LEU A 37 -23.61 -36.45 14.89
CA LEU A 37 -23.47 -35.53 13.76
C LEU A 37 -23.11 -34.12 14.21
N ALA A 38 -23.68 -33.63 15.32
CA ALA A 38 -23.31 -32.35 15.90
C ALA A 38 -21.86 -32.34 16.35
N ILE A 39 -21.41 -33.42 17.00
CA ILE A 39 -20.03 -33.58 17.43
C ILE A 39 -19.09 -33.60 16.23
N VAL A 40 -19.36 -34.40 15.21
CA VAL A 40 -18.48 -34.52 14.04
C VAL A 40 -18.43 -33.24 13.22
N ASN A 41 -19.58 -32.59 12.99
CA ASN A 41 -19.67 -31.43 12.10
C ASN A 41 -19.27 -30.10 12.76
N PHE A 42 -19.56 -29.91 14.05
CA PHE A 42 -19.34 -28.61 14.72
C PHE A 42 -18.20 -28.63 15.72
N THR A 43 -18.00 -29.72 16.45
CA THR A 43 -16.95 -29.81 17.49
C THR A 43 -15.88 -30.84 17.17
N GLY A 44 -15.92 -31.42 15.97
CA GLY A 44 -15.06 -32.52 15.56
C GLY A 44 -13.67 -32.01 15.24
N GLU A 45 -12.70 -32.91 15.16
CA GLU A 45 -11.32 -32.53 14.81
C GLU A 45 -11.25 -31.77 13.49
N SER A 46 -12.07 -32.15 12.50
CA SER A 46 -12.17 -31.46 11.20
C SER A 46 -12.75 -30.05 11.31
N ALA A 47 -13.73 -29.81 12.17
CA ALA A 47 -14.30 -28.47 12.37
C ALA A 47 -13.27 -27.54 13.05
N ASN A 48 -12.56 -28.06 14.05
CA ASN A 48 -11.51 -27.33 14.75
C ASN A 48 -10.28 -27.05 13.86
N SER A 49 -9.88 -28.00 13.00
CA SER A 49 -8.78 -27.79 12.06
C SER A 49 -9.13 -26.75 10.99
N ASN A 50 -10.36 -26.75 10.49
CA ASN A 50 -10.85 -25.72 9.57
C ASN A 50 -10.79 -24.31 10.18
N ILE A 51 -11.21 -24.15 11.45
CA ILE A 51 -11.13 -22.86 12.15
C ILE A 51 -9.67 -22.40 12.31
N ARG A 52 -8.75 -23.32 12.65
CA ARG A 52 -7.32 -23.01 12.76
C ARG A 52 -6.73 -22.57 11.42
N LEU A 53 -7.01 -23.31 10.35
CA LEU A 53 -6.56 -22.98 9.00
C LEU A 53 -7.08 -21.60 8.54
N ILE A 54 -8.35 -21.29 8.82
CA ILE A 54 -8.93 -19.97 8.53
C ILE A 54 -8.19 -18.87 9.29
N ASN A 55 -7.90 -19.07 10.57
CA ASN A 55 -7.17 -18.09 11.38
C ASN A 55 -5.73 -17.90 10.92
N GLU A 56 -5.03 -18.97 10.55
CA GLU A 56 -3.67 -18.91 9.99
C GLU A 56 -3.66 -18.15 8.67
N ASN A 57 -4.57 -18.48 7.74
CA ASN A 57 -4.71 -17.77 6.47
C ASN A 57 -5.05 -16.28 6.70
N LYS A 58 -5.91 -15.97 7.68
CA LYS A 58 -6.22 -14.59 8.05
C LYS A 58 -4.97 -13.84 8.52
N GLN A 59 -4.13 -14.45 9.34
CA GLN A 59 -2.87 -13.84 9.79
C GLN A 59 -1.90 -13.63 8.62
N GLN A 60 -1.76 -14.60 7.72
CA GLN A 60 -0.95 -14.45 6.52
C GLN A 60 -1.43 -13.27 5.66
N LEU A 61 -2.75 -13.15 5.45
CA LEU A 61 -3.34 -12.02 4.73
C LEU A 61 -3.00 -10.68 5.40
N LEU A 62 -3.08 -10.60 6.73
CA LEU A 62 -2.71 -9.38 7.46
C LEU A 62 -1.23 -9.03 7.25
N TYR A 63 -0.33 -10.01 7.29
CA TYR A 63 1.09 -9.78 6.99
C TYR A 63 1.31 -9.32 5.54
N PHE A 64 0.63 -9.92 4.57
CA PHE A 64 0.70 -9.48 3.17
C PHE A 64 0.21 -8.04 3.00
N PHE A 65 -0.92 -7.67 3.60
CA PHE A 65 -1.41 -6.29 3.54
C PHE A 65 -0.45 -5.31 4.21
N ALA A 66 0.11 -5.66 5.37
CA ALA A 66 1.10 -4.83 6.05
C ALA A 66 2.36 -4.64 5.21
N ALA A 67 2.86 -5.71 4.57
CA ALA A 67 4.02 -5.65 3.68
C ALA A 67 3.76 -4.79 2.44
N ILE A 68 2.59 -4.92 1.81
CA ILE A 68 2.19 -4.09 0.66
C ILE A 68 2.10 -2.61 1.08
N LEU A 69 1.46 -2.30 2.21
CA LEU A 69 1.37 -0.93 2.71
C LEU A 69 2.75 -0.33 2.97
N LEU A 70 3.64 -1.08 3.63
CA LEU A 70 5.02 -0.66 3.88
C LEU A 70 5.76 -0.40 2.57
N MET A 71 5.66 -1.31 1.60
CA MET A 71 6.27 -1.17 0.28
C MET A 71 5.77 0.07 -0.47
N LEU A 72 4.46 0.35 -0.42
CA LEU A 72 3.85 1.53 -1.04
C LEU A 72 4.34 2.83 -0.39
N ILE A 73 4.45 2.86 0.95
CA ILE A 73 4.97 4.02 1.67
C ILE A 73 6.43 4.29 1.27
N LEU A 74 7.27 3.24 1.23
CA LEU A 74 8.67 3.36 0.81
C LEU A 74 8.80 3.84 -0.64
N LEU A 75 7.99 3.27 -1.56
CA LEU A 75 7.97 3.69 -2.96
C LEU A 75 7.51 5.14 -3.12
N SER A 76 6.46 5.54 -2.41
CA SER A 76 5.97 6.92 -2.40
C SER A 76 7.03 7.88 -1.87
N TYR A 77 7.77 7.49 -0.84
CA TYR A 77 8.84 8.32 -0.30
C TYR A 77 10.01 8.47 -1.28
N MET A 78 10.44 7.36 -1.91
CA MET A 78 11.50 7.36 -2.91
C MET A 78 11.14 8.24 -4.12
N THR A 79 9.93 8.06 -4.67
CA THR A 79 9.44 8.85 -5.81
C THR A 79 9.33 10.33 -5.47
N TYR A 80 8.85 10.68 -4.26
CA TYR A 80 8.82 12.06 -3.79
C TYR A 80 10.22 12.68 -3.75
N ARG A 81 11.21 11.97 -3.19
CA ARG A 81 12.61 12.42 -3.14
C ARG A 81 13.21 12.59 -4.53
N SER A 82 12.95 11.64 -5.43
CA SER A 82 13.42 11.73 -6.81
C SER A 82 12.81 12.92 -7.54
N ALA A 83 11.53 13.22 -7.32
CA ALA A 83 10.85 14.38 -7.90
C ALA A 83 11.45 15.70 -7.40
N ASP A 84 11.70 15.81 -6.09
CA ASP A 84 12.35 16.99 -5.49
C ASP A 84 13.77 17.20 -6.05
N TYR A 85 14.55 16.13 -6.16
CA TYR A 85 15.89 16.18 -6.75
C TYR A 85 15.85 16.55 -8.24
N GLN A 86 14.89 16.03 -9.01
CA GLN A 86 14.68 16.43 -10.39
C GLN A 86 14.29 17.91 -10.52
N GLN A 87 13.47 18.43 -9.60
CA GLN A 87 13.14 19.85 -9.56
C GLN A 87 14.38 20.70 -9.26
N PHE A 88 15.26 20.25 -8.35
CA PHE A 88 16.55 20.88 -8.12
C PHE A 88 17.37 20.92 -9.42
N LEU A 89 17.61 19.77 -10.06
CA LEU A 89 18.38 19.67 -11.30
C LEU A 89 17.78 20.47 -12.47
N ALA A 90 16.45 20.63 -12.52
CA ALA A 90 15.79 21.43 -13.54
C ALA A 90 16.22 22.91 -13.49
N TRP A 91 16.54 23.43 -12.30
CA TRP A 91 16.82 24.86 -12.08
C TRP A 91 18.23 25.16 -11.57
N HIS A 92 18.98 24.15 -11.14
CA HIS A 92 20.31 24.28 -10.55
C HIS A 92 21.35 23.43 -11.27
N ASP A 93 22.59 23.88 -11.21
CA ASP A 93 23.77 23.11 -11.57
C ASP A 93 24.20 22.26 -10.36
N PRO A 94 24.39 20.93 -10.50
CA PRO A 94 24.66 20.05 -9.35
C PRO A 94 26.04 20.26 -8.73
N LEU A 95 27.02 20.73 -9.50
CA LEU A 95 28.39 20.94 -9.03
C LEU A 95 28.49 22.21 -8.18
N THR A 96 28.03 23.33 -8.73
CA THR A 96 28.14 24.65 -8.09
C THR A 96 26.94 25.02 -7.22
N ARG A 97 25.82 24.28 -7.33
CA ARG A 97 24.49 24.60 -6.78
C ARG A 97 23.89 25.92 -7.26
N LEU A 98 24.55 26.63 -8.16
CA LEU A 98 24.06 27.87 -8.75
C LEU A 98 22.90 27.59 -9.70
N LYS A 99 22.21 28.66 -10.11
CA LYS A 99 21.14 28.55 -11.11
C LYS A 99 21.71 28.16 -12.46
N ASN A 100 21.17 27.10 -13.04
CA ASN A 100 21.62 26.61 -14.33
C ASN A 100 21.13 27.53 -15.48
N ARG A 101 21.61 27.23 -16.69
CA ARG A 101 21.22 27.91 -17.92
C ARG A 101 19.71 27.96 -18.14
N ASN A 102 18.98 26.88 -17.81
CA ASN A 102 17.53 26.82 -17.99
C ASN A 102 16.80 27.87 -17.13
N PHE A 103 17.23 28.04 -15.88
CA PHE A 103 16.69 29.08 -15.01
C PHE A 103 16.92 30.48 -15.56
N ILE A 104 18.15 30.78 -16.02
CA ILE A 104 18.52 32.08 -16.59
C ILE A 104 17.64 32.39 -17.81
N VAL A 105 17.52 31.45 -18.76
CA VAL A 105 16.69 31.58 -19.96
C VAL A 105 15.23 31.82 -19.61
N LYS A 106 14.67 31.09 -18.63
CA LYS A 106 13.29 31.28 -18.16
C LYS A 106 13.08 32.68 -17.58
N LYS A 107 14.03 33.17 -16.77
CA LYS A 107 13.95 34.48 -16.13
C LYS A 107 14.04 35.61 -17.16
N LEU A 108 14.93 35.48 -18.15
CA LEU A 108 15.05 36.43 -19.27
C LEU A 108 13.77 36.47 -20.12
N LYS A 109 13.21 35.30 -20.48
CA LYS A 109 11.93 35.23 -21.21
C LYS A 109 10.78 35.89 -20.45
N LYS A 110 10.71 35.69 -19.12
CA LYS A 110 9.69 36.32 -18.26
C LYS A 110 9.84 37.84 -18.23
N ARG A 111 11.07 38.36 -18.07
CA ARG A 111 11.32 39.81 -18.07
C ARG A 111 11.00 40.46 -19.42
N ARG A 112 11.36 39.81 -20.53
CA ARG A 112 11.03 40.29 -21.89
C ARG A 112 9.52 40.44 -22.11
N ARG A 113 8.71 39.50 -21.60
CA ARG A 113 7.25 39.55 -21.75
C ARG A 113 6.60 40.69 -20.97
N ASN A 114 7.20 41.10 -19.85
CA ASN A 114 6.63 42.09 -18.96
C ASN A 114 7.06 43.54 -19.29
N GLN A 115 7.66 43.79 -20.48
CA GLN A 115 8.19 45.10 -20.90
C GLN A 115 9.04 45.79 -19.81
N GLN A 116 9.83 45.01 -19.07
CA GLN A 116 10.67 45.57 -18.01
C GLN A 116 11.95 46.18 -18.57
N GLU A 117 12.50 47.11 -17.79
CA GLU A 117 13.75 47.88 -17.94
C GLU A 117 14.92 47.15 -18.62
N PRO A 118 15.88 47.90 -19.20
CA PRO A 118 17.06 47.36 -19.85
C PRO A 118 17.78 46.30 -18.99
N ILE A 119 18.11 45.16 -19.60
CA ILE A 119 18.78 44.04 -18.94
C ILE A 119 20.25 44.03 -19.35
N ALA A 120 21.16 44.05 -18.37
CA ALA A 120 22.56 43.73 -18.57
C ALA A 120 22.82 42.24 -18.27
N LEU A 121 23.62 41.57 -19.10
CA LEU A 121 24.09 40.20 -18.90
C LEU A 121 25.62 40.22 -18.86
N ILE A 122 26.20 39.71 -17.78
CA ILE A 122 27.65 39.54 -17.63
C ILE A 122 27.96 38.06 -17.77
N LEU A 123 28.88 37.74 -18.67
CA LEU A 123 29.39 36.40 -18.92
C LEU A 123 30.89 36.41 -18.62
N PHE A 124 31.34 35.45 -17.84
CA PHE A 124 32.76 35.22 -17.57
C PHE A 124 33.05 33.73 -17.75
N ASP A 125 34.28 33.43 -18.15
CA ASP A 125 34.78 32.08 -18.40
C ASP A 125 36.13 31.89 -17.70
N LEU A 126 36.43 30.66 -17.32
CA LEU A 126 37.68 30.32 -16.65
C LEU A 126 38.78 30.03 -17.68
N ASN A 127 39.74 30.95 -17.80
CA ASN A 127 40.86 30.79 -18.71
C ASN A 127 41.70 29.55 -18.36
N ARG A 128 42.10 28.77 -19.37
CA ARG A 128 42.98 27.59 -19.27
C ARG A 128 42.46 26.47 -18.35
N PHE A 129 41.17 26.45 -18.02
CA PHE A 129 40.59 25.42 -17.14
C PHE A 129 40.75 23.99 -17.69
N LYS A 130 40.77 23.83 -19.03
CA LYS A 130 41.06 22.55 -19.67
C LYS A 130 42.45 22.02 -19.34
N GLU A 131 43.48 22.87 -19.39
CA GLU A 131 44.85 22.46 -19.08
C GLU A 131 44.99 22.03 -17.60
N LEU A 132 44.26 22.70 -16.71
CA LEU A 132 44.16 22.31 -15.30
C LEU A 132 43.51 20.94 -15.14
N ASN A 133 42.39 20.67 -15.82
CA ASN A 133 41.75 19.35 -15.82
C ASN A 133 42.65 18.26 -16.43
N ASP A 134 43.38 18.56 -17.50
CA ASP A 134 44.28 17.62 -18.16
C ASP A 134 45.51 17.31 -17.28
N THR A 135 45.95 18.24 -16.42
CA THR A 135 47.12 18.09 -15.54
C THR A 135 46.78 17.46 -14.19
N MET A 136 45.69 17.93 -13.56
CA MET A 136 45.32 17.59 -12.17
C MET A 136 44.14 16.62 -12.08
N GLY A 137 43.51 16.30 -13.22
CA GLY A 137 42.31 15.49 -13.30
C GLY A 137 41.02 16.28 -13.08
N PHE A 138 39.92 15.79 -13.67
CA PHE A 138 38.60 16.41 -13.59
C PHE A 138 38.10 16.63 -12.16
N ALA A 139 38.36 15.69 -11.24
CA ALA A 139 37.94 15.81 -9.85
C ALA A 139 38.58 17.02 -9.14
N PHE A 140 39.80 17.41 -9.53
CA PHE A 140 40.45 18.60 -8.99
C PHE A 140 39.78 19.88 -9.52
N GLY A 141 39.49 19.95 -10.82
CA GLY A 141 38.75 21.06 -11.41
C GLY A 141 37.36 21.23 -10.82
N ASP A 142 36.67 20.13 -10.53
CA ASP A 142 35.35 20.13 -9.88
C ASP A 142 35.37 20.69 -8.45
N SER A 143 36.52 20.73 -7.80
CA SER A 143 36.68 21.21 -6.41
C SER A 143 37.09 22.69 -6.27
N CYS A 144 37.45 23.34 -7.38
CA CYS A 144 37.94 24.71 -7.42
C CYS A 144 36.85 25.78 -7.27
#